data_AF-A0A1G5D7B7-F1
#
_entry.id   AF-A0A1G5D7B7-F1
#
_cell.length_a   1.000
_cell.length_b   1.000
_cell.length_c   1.000
_cell.angle_alpha   90.00
_cell.angle_beta   90.00
_cell.angle_gamma   90.00
#
_symmetry.space_group_name_H-M   'P 1'
#
loop_
_entity.id
_entity.type
_entity.pdbx_description
1 polymer ?
#
loop_
_entity_poly.entity_id
_entity_poly.type
_entity_poly.pdbx_seq_one_letter_code
_entity_poly.pdbx_strand_id
1 'polypeptide(L)'
;MAKKPTNLMPQNLLLDRFATIETAFNETRAAELRKREAALQANRAAAGWAGFAQSADYQARLAIRETHLTKELETLATPEVDESLASMKNVTTPPQTGDTRVFGQISEGDATGMSVALIKDGGSVLASANPNRLGQYVIDTPCVEKQVTLEIHDANGRLLLHDRKPIELREGQAVLRNYSLTRCGDLVPEPGDDGQPTLRMPELIDKPVDIAAATVKELGNLKLKITEVFDDTPKGLVIAQSPDAGTVLSQGDAVTLSASLGPEPSDRMPDLVSKPINAARGKLANFSFAALTIDYVDAPNDVGNVVKQEPAADAPLGADTRVLLCIGQAPKTMPDLIGLTEPVARVRVIPALADKIDITYIDLDAQPGIVVGQSPDAGAILAAGIGISVKVSRPVDGPGKLVMPELKGLPADTADARLRELGNFTVRIKTVVDLQQKGVVVAQNPKVGDELRPRQVVGLTVSAGPAPDLLMPDLIGVSERQAKNALVPKYAEEISIIYIESDKKAGTVIKQLPKDGTVIKAGRKIILEIAKPKPEEAHVRMPDLKGLTAAQAKKVLSDIGITRVDYDETESRLRGYRVTRQSPGAGRVLKGNETVTLVFGETT
;
A
#
# COMPACT_ATOMS: atom_id res chain seq x y z
N MET A 1 2.53 65.17 21.70
CA MET A 1 1.10 64.90 21.44
C MET A 1 1.01 64.03 20.19
N ALA A 2 0.96 62.71 20.37
CA ALA A 2 0.79 61.78 19.24
C ALA A 2 -0.68 61.77 18.83
N LYS A 3 -0.99 62.14 17.59
CA LYS A 3 -2.31 61.88 17.00
C LYS A 3 -2.51 60.36 16.98
N LYS A 4 -3.49 59.87 17.74
CA LYS A 4 -3.94 58.48 17.67
C LYS A 4 -4.35 58.15 16.22
N PRO A 5 -4.04 56.96 15.70
CA PRO A 5 -4.55 56.54 14.40
C PRO A 5 -6.07 56.40 14.49
N THR A 6 -6.77 57.09 13.60
CA THR A 6 -8.20 56.96 13.35
C THR A 6 -8.50 55.51 12.97
N ASN A 7 -9.44 54.85 13.66
CA ASN A 7 -9.92 53.52 13.32
C ASN A 7 -10.64 53.57 11.97
N LEU A 8 -9.89 53.31 10.89
CA LEU A 8 -10.40 53.07 9.56
C LEU A 8 -10.66 51.56 9.45
N MET A 9 -11.91 51.13 9.21
CA MET A 9 -12.12 49.80 8.64
C MET A 9 -11.73 49.86 7.16
N PRO A 10 -10.81 49.02 6.67
CA PRO A 10 -10.53 48.94 5.24
C PRO A 10 -11.80 48.48 4.51
N GLN A 11 -12.16 49.14 3.40
CA GLN A 11 -13.32 48.77 2.56
C GLN A 11 -13.37 47.25 2.25
N ASN A 12 -12.21 46.62 2.06
CA ASN A 12 -12.09 45.19 1.77
C ASN A 12 -12.49 44.27 2.94
N LEU A 13 -12.38 44.74 4.19
CA LEU A 13 -12.73 43.96 5.39
C LEU A 13 -14.24 43.89 5.61
N LEU A 14 -14.99 44.89 5.14
CA LEU A 14 -16.45 44.86 5.12
C LEU A 14 -16.95 43.91 4.02
N LEU A 15 -16.37 44.00 2.81
CA LEU A 15 -16.69 43.13 1.67
C LEU A 15 -16.53 41.62 1.98
N ASP A 16 -15.38 41.20 2.52
CA ASP A 16 -15.12 39.78 2.81
C ASP A 16 -15.95 39.24 3.98
N ARG A 17 -16.21 40.06 5.01
CA ARG A 17 -17.04 39.67 6.15
C ARG A 17 -18.50 39.53 5.76
N PHE A 18 -19.02 40.36 4.86
CA PHE A 18 -20.42 40.29 4.42
C PHE A 18 -20.71 39.13 3.47
N ALA A 19 -19.84 38.84 2.50
CA ALA A 19 -20.00 37.67 1.65
C ALA A 19 -20.01 36.38 2.48
N THR A 20 -19.18 36.31 3.51
CA THR A 20 -19.12 35.17 4.44
C THR A 20 -20.39 35.08 5.30
N ILE A 21 -20.89 36.19 5.85
CA ILE A 21 -22.12 36.22 6.67
C ILE A 21 -23.36 35.92 5.83
N GLU A 22 -23.48 36.46 4.63
CA GLU A 22 -24.61 36.20 3.72
C GLU A 22 -24.60 34.73 3.28
N THR A 23 -23.42 34.20 2.95
CA THR A 23 -23.27 32.79 2.58
C THR A 23 -23.62 31.90 3.77
N ALA A 24 -23.09 32.18 4.96
CA ALA A 24 -23.42 31.45 6.18
C ALA A 24 -24.92 31.53 6.53
N PHE A 25 -25.55 32.69 6.39
CA PHE A 25 -26.99 32.88 6.65
C PHE A 25 -27.83 32.09 5.65
N ASN A 26 -27.52 32.20 4.36
CA ASN A 26 -28.24 31.47 3.31
C ASN A 26 -28.01 29.96 3.39
N GLU A 27 -26.78 29.52 3.70
CA GLU A 27 -26.45 28.11 3.92
C GLU A 27 -27.16 27.55 5.15
N THR A 28 -27.18 28.30 6.26
CA THR A 28 -27.88 27.90 7.50
C THR A 28 -29.38 27.82 7.27
N ARG A 29 -29.97 28.82 6.60
CA ARG A 29 -31.39 28.81 6.23
C ARG A 29 -31.72 27.66 5.29
N ALA A 30 -30.89 27.41 4.27
CA ALA A 30 -31.06 26.30 3.35
C ALA A 30 -30.90 24.93 4.05
N ALA A 31 -29.97 24.81 5.00
CA ALA A 31 -29.77 23.61 5.78
C ALA A 31 -30.96 23.33 6.72
N GLU A 32 -31.49 24.35 7.38
CA GLU A 32 -32.67 24.22 8.25
C GLU A 32 -33.93 23.90 7.44
N LEU A 33 -34.12 24.52 6.26
CA LEU A 33 -35.18 24.15 5.32
C LEU A 33 -35.09 22.67 4.93
N ARG A 34 -33.93 22.19 4.45
CA ARG A 34 -33.74 20.78 4.09
C ARG A 34 -33.99 19.84 5.27
N LYS A 35 -33.57 20.21 6.48
CA LYS A 35 -33.77 19.41 7.70
C LYS A 35 -35.25 19.29 8.05
N ARG A 36 -36.00 20.38 7.95
CA ARG A 36 -37.45 20.40 8.24
C ARG A 36 -38.26 19.68 7.16
N GLU A 37 -37.88 19.81 5.89
CA GLU A 37 -38.45 19.04 4.78
C GLU A 37 -38.19 17.53 4.95
N ALA A 38 -36.97 17.13 5.29
CA ALA A 38 -36.63 15.74 5.56
C ALA A 38 -37.39 15.19 6.78
N ALA A 39 -37.54 15.99 7.84
CA ALA A 39 -38.33 15.62 9.01
C ALA A 39 -39.82 15.43 8.66
N LEU A 40 -40.39 16.30 7.83
CA LEU A 40 -41.76 16.19 7.34
C LEU A 40 -41.95 14.95 6.46
N GLN A 41 -41.00 14.68 5.56
CA GLN A 41 -41.01 13.48 4.71
C GLN A 41 -40.89 12.20 5.54
N ALA A 42 -40.02 12.17 6.54
CA ALA A 42 -39.89 11.05 7.47
C ALA A 42 -41.17 10.85 8.30
N ASN A 43 -41.81 11.95 8.75
CA ASN A 43 -43.08 11.90 9.46
C ASN A 43 -44.20 11.30 8.60
N ARG A 44 -44.27 11.65 7.31
CA ARG A 44 -45.20 11.06 6.33
C ARG A 44 -44.89 9.60 6.04
N ALA A 45 -43.61 9.24 5.89
CA ALA A 45 -43.21 7.86 5.66
C ALA A 45 -43.57 6.95 6.85
N ALA A 46 -43.39 7.45 8.08
CA ALA A 46 -43.76 6.75 9.30
C ALA A 46 -45.27 6.46 9.39
N ALA A 47 -46.13 7.31 8.80
CA ALA A 47 -47.57 7.06 8.73
C ALA A 47 -47.94 5.86 7.86
N GLY A 48 -47.10 5.50 6.88
CA GLY A 48 -47.31 4.38 5.96
C GLY A 48 -46.75 3.03 6.43
N TRP A 49 -46.07 2.98 7.59
CA TRP A 49 -45.47 1.75 8.10
C TRP A 49 -46.52 0.78 8.66
N ALA A 50 -46.32 -0.51 8.44
CA ALA A 50 -47.17 -1.56 9.00
C ALA A 50 -46.89 -1.76 10.50
N GLY A 51 -47.90 -2.19 11.28
CA GLY A 51 -47.76 -2.50 12.71
C GLY A 51 -48.26 -1.38 13.63
N PHE A 52 -47.51 -1.05 14.69
CA PHE A 52 -47.92 -0.05 15.70
C PHE A 52 -48.21 1.33 15.11
N ALA A 53 -47.62 1.64 13.95
CA ALA A 53 -47.83 2.88 13.22
C ALA A 53 -49.25 3.06 12.66
N GLN A 54 -50.05 1.99 12.53
CA GLN A 54 -51.46 2.06 12.14
C GLN A 54 -52.41 2.32 13.31
N SER A 55 -51.90 2.42 14.55
CA SER A 55 -52.74 2.74 15.71
C SER A 55 -53.28 4.17 15.63
N ALA A 56 -54.53 4.37 16.04
CA ALA A 56 -55.19 5.68 15.99
C ALA A 56 -54.43 6.75 16.79
N ASP A 57 -53.91 6.40 17.97
CA ASP A 57 -53.15 7.31 18.82
C ASP A 57 -51.83 7.76 18.20
N TYR A 58 -51.15 6.84 17.49
CA TYR A 58 -49.90 7.16 16.81
C TYR A 58 -50.14 8.05 15.59
N GLN A 59 -51.18 7.75 14.80
CA GLN A 59 -51.60 8.58 13.66
C GLN A 59 -52.00 10.00 14.09
N ALA A 60 -52.71 10.13 15.22
CA ALA A 60 -53.06 11.43 15.78
C ALA A 60 -51.81 12.26 16.16
N ARG A 61 -50.80 11.63 16.77
CA ARG A 61 -49.53 12.30 17.10
C ARG A 61 -48.74 12.71 15.85
N LEU A 62 -48.72 11.87 14.81
CA LEU A 62 -48.08 12.20 13.53
C LEU A 62 -48.76 13.39 12.85
N ALA A 63 -50.09 13.47 12.89
CA ALA A 63 -50.85 14.59 12.32
C ALA A 63 -50.57 15.92 13.03
N ILE A 64 -50.50 15.92 14.36
CA ILE A 64 -50.12 17.10 15.16
C ILE A 64 -48.70 17.55 14.78
N ARG A 65 -47.76 16.60 14.72
CA ARG A 65 -46.36 16.87 14.34
C ARG A 65 -46.24 17.40 12.91
N GLU A 66 -47.02 16.88 11.98
CA GLU A 66 -47.07 17.35 10.59
C GLU A 66 -47.56 18.79 10.50
N THR A 67 -48.59 19.16 11.27
CA THR A 67 -49.08 20.54 11.33
C THR A 67 -48.02 21.49 11.87
N HIS A 68 -47.30 21.08 12.93
CA HIS A 68 -46.21 21.87 13.51
C HIS A 68 -45.07 22.09 12.51
N LEU A 69 -44.57 21.02 11.88
CA LEU A 69 -43.48 21.09 10.90
C LEU A 69 -43.85 21.93 9.68
N THR A 70 -45.11 21.87 9.24
CA THR A 70 -45.60 22.69 8.12
C THR A 70 -45.61 24.18 8.49
N LYS A 71 -46.09 24.52 9.69
CA LYS A 71 -46.10 25.91 10.17
C LYS A 71 -44.68 26.48 10.34
N GLU A 72 -43.74 25.68 10.83
CA GLU A 72 -42.32 26.08 10.92
C GLU A 72 -41.71 26.35 9.53
N LEU A 73 -42.02 25.50 8.53
CA LEU A 73 -41.57 25.69 7.15
C LEU A 73 -42.14 26.98 6.53
N GLU A 74 -43.42 27.25 6.75
CA GLU A 74 -44.06 28.50 6.29
C GLU A 74 -43.40 29.73 6.93
N THR A 75 -43.05 29.65 8.21
CA THR A 75 -42.39 30.74 8.96
C THR A 75 -40.99 31.05 8.40
N LEU A 76 -40.24 30.03 8.00
CA LEU A 76 -38.90 30.20 7.38
C LEU A 76 -38.94 30.76 5.95
N ALA A 77 -40.12 30.70 5.32
CA ALA A 77 -40.38 31.18 3.97
C ALA A 77 -41.04 32.58 3.94
N THR A 78 -41.18 33.26 5.08
CA THR A 78 -41.87 34.56 5.14
C THR A 78 -41.06 35.70 4.49
N PRO A 79 -41.74 36.66 3.81
CA PRO A 79 -41.10 37.84 3.23
C PRO A 79 -40.33 38.70 4.24
N GLU A 80 -40.71 38.68 5.52
CA GLU A 80 -40.04 39.45 6.59
C GLU A 80 -38.57 39.04 6.79
N VAL A 81 -38.25 37.76 6.59
CA VAL A 81 -36.87 37.25 6.64
C VAL A 81 -36.07 37.77 5.43
N ASP A 82 -36.70 37.89 4.27
CA ASP A 82 -36.07 38.40 3.04
C ASP A 82 -35.89 39.93 3.08
N GLU A 83 -36.85 40.67 3.63
CA GLU A 83 -36.76 42.12 3.88
C GLU A 83 -35.65 42.45 4.90
N SER A 84 -35.47 41.59 5.91
CA SER A 84 -34.37 41.71 6.88
C SER A 84 -33.00 41.53 6.22
N LEU A 85 -32.86 40.58 5.29
CA LEU A 85 -31.63 40.41 4.52
C LEU A 85 -31.39 41.57 3.53
N ALA A 86 -32.43 42.06 2.87
CA ALA A 86 -32.35 43.17 1.92
C ALA A 86 -31.99 44.50 2.60
N SER A 87 -32.55 44.76 3.78
CA SER A 87 -32.24 45.94 4.58
C SER A 87 -30.80 45.93 5.08
N MET A 88 -30.30 44.78 5.56
CA MET A 88 -28.89 44.60 5.92
C MET A 88 -27.96 44.87 4.73
N LYS A 89 -28.28 44.39 3.51
CA LYS A 89 -27.49 44.67 2.30
C LYS A 89 -27.38 46.17 1.97
N ASN A 90 -28.49 46.90 2.09
CA ASN A 90 -28.50 48.33 1.78
C ASN A 90 -27.60 49.13 2.74
N VAL A 91 -27.62 48.81 4.03
CA VAL A 91 -26.83 49.51 5.05
C VAL A 91 -25.33 49.24 4.89
N THR A 92 -24.95 48.08 4.37
CA THR A 92 -23.57 47.56 4.41
C THR A 92 -22.85 47.61 3.07
N THR A 93 -23.54 48.04 2.01
CA THR A 93 -22.93 48.33 0.70
C THR A 93 -21.89 49.47 0.85
N PRO A 94 -20.73 49.42 0.18
CA PRO A 94 -19.79 50.55 0.21
C PRO A 94 -20.40 51.80 -0.44
N PRO A 95 -20.12 53.03 0.05
CA PRO A 95 -20.49 54.25 -0.67
C PRO A 95 -19.82 54.27 -2.04
N GLN A 96 -20.43 54.97 -2.99
CA GLN A 96 -19.81 55.25 -4.28
C GLN A 96 -18.51 56.06 -4.08
N THR A 97 -17.54 55.88 -4.97
CA THR A 97 -16.28 56.62 -4.93
C THR A 97 -16.55 58.13 -4.95
N GLY A 98 -16.04 58.85 -3.95
CA GLY A 98 -16.29 60.30 -3.77
C GLY A 98 -17.28 60.64 -2.64
N ASP A 99 -18.08 59.68 -2.18
CA ASP A 99 -19.13 59.93 -1.19
C ASP A 99 -18.71 59.55 0.24
N THR A 100 -19.29 60.24 1.21
CA THR A 100 -19.39 59.82 2.61
C THR A 100 -20.76 59.18 2.83
N ARG A 101 -20.80 58.03 3.50
CA ARG A 101 -22.06 57.41 3.94
C ARG A 101 -22.36 57.79 5.38
N VAL A 102 -23.56 58.32 5.63
CA VAL A 102 -24.13 58.43 6.98
C VAL A 102 -25.29 57.45 7.08
N PHE A 103 -25.24 56.53 8.03
CA PHE A 103 -26.26 55.50 8.20
C PHE A 103 -26.60 55.29 9.67
N GLY A 104 -27.71 54.63 9.94
CA GLY A 104 -28.20 54.51 11.30
C GLY A 104 -29.52 53.79 11.43
N GLN A 105 -29.95 53.61 12.67
CA GLN A 105 -31.26 53.08 13.01
C GLN A 105 -31.95 53.98 14.03
N ILE A 106 -33.27 54.12 13.86
CA ILE A 106 -34.18 54.67 14.86
C ILE A 106 -34.88 53.47 15.51
N SER A 107 -34.44 53.11 16.72
CA SER A 107 -34.89 51.95 17.49
C SER A 107 -36.12 52.28 18.33
N GLU A 108 -37.01 51.28 18.48
CA GLU A 108 -38.29 51.32 19.22
C GLU A 108 -39.31 52.32 18.64
N GLY A 109 -40.58 51.90 18.45
CA GLY A 109 -41.61 52.75 17.82
C GLY A 109 -41.70 52.65 16.29
N ASP A 110 -42.73 53.27 15.70
CA ASP A 110 -42.95 53.26 14.25
C ASP A 110 -42.25 54.46 13.59
N ALA A 111 -41.08 54.22 13.02
CA ALA A 111 -40.33 55.23 12.26
C ALA A 111 -40.88 55.46 10.84
N THR A 112 -41.98 54.78 10.47
CA THR A 112 -42.57 54.89 9.13
C THR A 112 -43.03 56.32 8.86
N GLY A 113 -42.52 56.90 7.76
CA GLY A 113 -42.83 58.27 7.35
C GLY A 113 -41.93 59.34 7.96
N MET A 114 -41.03 59.00 8.88
CA MET A 114 -40.00 59.94 9.33
C MET A 114 -38.99 60.25 8.21
N SER A 115 -38.23 61.33 8.36
CA SER A 115 -37.10 61.64 7.49
C SER A 115 -35.87 62.05 8.30
N VAL A 116 -34.69 61.67 7.81
CA VAL A 116 -33.39 62.01 8.39
C VAL A 116 -32.64 62.88 7.40
N ALA A 117 -32.19 64.05 7.81
CA ALA A 117 -31.57 65.06 6.96
C ALA A 117 -30.19 65.46 7.49
N LEU A 118 -29.20 65.55 6.61
CA LEU A 118 -27.91 66.17 6.88
C LEU A 118 -28.02 67.67 6.62
N ILE A 119 -27.60 68.48 7.59
CA ILE A 119 -27.74 69.93 7.58
C ILE A 119 -26.36 70.60 7.47
N LYS A 120 -26.22 71.50 6.50
CA LYS A 120 -25.02 72.31 6.27
C LYS A 120 -24.82 73.36 7.36
N ASP A 121 -23.61 73.87 7.45
CA ASP A 121 -23.29 75.06 8.25
C ASP A 121 -24.05 76.27 7.67
N GLY A 122 -25.06 76.76 8.41
CA GLY A 122 -26.03 77.76 7.93
C GLY A 122 -27.48 77.27 7.76
N GLY A 123 -27.76 75.98 8.00
CA GLY A 123 -29.12 75.49 8.22
C GLY A 123 -29.88 74.96 6.99
N SER A 124 -29.21 74.79 5.85
CA SER A 124 -29.83 74.19 4.65
C SER A 124 -29.59 72.67 4.60
N VAL A 125 -30.56 71.92 4.06
CA VAL A 125 -30.44 70.45 3.91
C VAL A 125 -29.46 70.12 2.78
N LEU A 126 -28.45 69.31 3.08
CA LEU A 126 -27.49 68.76 2.11
C LEU A 126 -28.04 67.51 1.42
N ALA A 127 -28.54 66.56 2.21
CA ALA A 127 -29.07 65.29 1.74
C ALA A 127 -30.05 64.73 2.78
N SER A 128 -30.99 63.86 2.38
CA SER A 128 -31.93 63.24 3.30
C SER A 128 -32.28 61.82 2.87
N ALA A 129 -32.76 61.01 3.82
CA ALA A 129 -33.28 59.68 3.57
C ALA A 129 -34.47 59.38 4.48
N ASN A 130 -35.34 58.49 4.03
CA ASN A 130 -36.45 57.99 4.83
C ASN A 130 -36.04 56.65 5.44
N PRO A 131 -36.23 56.45 6.76
CA PRO A 131 -36.05 55.16 7.38
C PRO A 131 -36.96 54.10 6.76
N ASN A 132 -36.47 52.87 6.66
CA ASN A 132 -37.31 51.72 6.30
C ASN A 132 -38.21 51.31 7.48
N ARG A 133 -39.03 50.26 7.30
CA ARG A 133 -39.93 49.74 8.35
C ARG A 133 -39.22 49.27 9.62
N LEU A 134 -37.91 49.01 9.55
CA LEU A 134 -37.07 48.64 10.70
C LEU A 134 -36.40 49.87 11.33
N GLY A 135 -36.73 51.08 10.88
CA GLY A 135 -36.16 52.34 11.34
C GLY A 135 -34.75 52.62 10.80
N GLN A 136 -34.25 51.83 9.85
CA GLN A 136 -32.89 52.00 9.30
C GLN A 136 -32.86 53.01 8.16
N TYR A 137 -31.86 53.87 8.14
CA TYR A 137 -31.67 54.87 7.09
C TYR A 137 -30.22 54.89 6.59
N VAL A 138 -30.03 55.32 5.33
CA VAL A 138 -28.73 55.45 4.67
C VAL A 138 -28.75 56.73 3.82
N ILE A 139 -27.77 57.61 4.01
CA ILE A 139 -27.57 58.84 3.25
C ILE A 139 -26.14 58.78 2.68
N ASP A 140 -26.03 58.58 1.37
CA ASP A 140 -24.76 58.80 0.66
C ASP A 140 -24.70 60.26 0.22
N THR A 141 -23.62 60.95 0.58
CA THR A 141 -23.48 62.38 0.30
C THR A 141 -22.08 62.71 -0.20
N PRO A 142 -21.94 63.52 -1.25
CA PRO A 142 -20.62 63.92 -1.74
C PRO A 142 -19.91 64.77 -0.70
N CYS A 143 -18.58 64.70 -0.68
CA CYS A 143 -17.75 65.43 0.29
C CYS A 143 -17.59 66.92 -0.06
N VAL A 144 -18.69 67.63 -0.30
CA VAL A 144 -18.72 69.05 -0.69
C VAL A 144 -18.67 70.01 0.50
N GLU A 145 -19.14 69.58 1.67
CA GLU A 145 -19.07 70.31 2.94
C GLU A 145 -18.01 69.70 3.86
N LYS A 146 -17.34 70.53 4.67
CA LYS A 146 -16.32 70.02 5.63
C LYS A 146 -16.97 69.30 6.82
N GLN A 147 -18.09 69.82 7.30
CA GLN A 147 -18.84 69.29 8.45
C GLN A 147 -20.34 69.52 8.25
N VAL A 148 -21.15 68.57 8.72
CA VAL A 148 -22.61 68.66 8.74
C VAL A 148 -23.16 68.24 10.11
N THR A 149 -24.41 68.60 10.40
CA THR A 149 -25.19 68.09 11.55
C THR A 149 -26.38 67.28 11.03
N LEU A 150 -27.15 66.64 11.91
CA LEU A 150 -28.24 65.75 11.52
C LEU A 150 -29.56 66.15 12.17
N GLU A 151 -30.63 66.22 11.38
CA GLU A 151 -32.00 66.45 11.85
C GLU A 151 -32.91 65.26 11.54
N ILE A 152 -33.85 64.99 12.44
CA ILE A 152 -34.90 63.98 12.26
C ILE A 152 -36.25 64.68 12.32
N HIS A 153 -37.09 64.45 11.33
CA HIS A 153 -38.43 65.02 11.22
C HIS A 153 -39.50 63.92 11.20
N ASP A 154 -40.69 64.25 11.69
CA ASP A 154 -41.87 63.39 11.56
C ASP A 154 -42.44 63.38 10.13
N ALA A 155 -43.52 62.61 9.92
CA ALA A 155 -44.20 62.50 8.63
C ALA A 155 -44.83 63.81 8.12
N ASN A 156 -44.99 64.82 8.98
CA ASN A 156 -45.49 66.14 8.62
C ASN A 156 -44.36 67.17 8.45
N GLY A 157 -43.09 66.75 8.54
CA GLY A 157 -41.92 67.61 8.43
C GLY A 157 -41.58 68.39 9.70
N ARG A 158 -42.23 68.10 10.84
CA ARG A 158 -41.92 68.74 12.12
C ARG A 158 -40.60 68.18 12.66
N LEU A 159 -39.69 69.07 13.07
CA LEU A 159 -38.42 68.70 13.69
C LEU A 159 -38.66 67.97 15.01
N LEU A 160 -38.14 66.74 15.11
CA LEU A 160 -38.16 65.91 16.31
C LEU A 160 -36.83 65.95 17.06
N LEU A 161 -35.72 65.90 16.33
CA LEU A 161 -34.38 65.94 16.91
C LEU A 161 -33.42 66.71 16.01
N HIS A 162 -32.57 67.53 16.62
CA HIS A 162 -31.42 68.14 15.97
C HIS A 162 -30.14 67.72 16.70
N ASP A 163 -29.41 66.76 16.13
CA ASP A 163 -28.11 66.30 16.61
C ASP A 163 -27.02 67.31 16.24
N ARG A 164 -26.67 68.16 17.21
CA ARG A 164 -25.65 69.22 17.08
C ARG A 164 -24.23 68.69 16.98
N LYS A 165 -24.02 67.37 17.03
CA LYS A 165 -22.69 66.79 16.95
C LYS A 165 -22.19 66.83 15.51
N PRO A 166 -21.05 67.48 15.23
CA PRO A 166 -20.55 67.61 13.87
C PRO A 166 -20.14 66.24 13.31
N ILE A 167 -20.56 65.98 12.08
CA ILE A 167 -20.14 64.86 11.25
C ILE A 167 -19.14 65.39 10.23
N GLU A 168 -17.88 64.96 10.34
CA GLU A 168 -16.87 65.26 9.31
C GLU A 168 -17.11 64.37 8.09
N LEU A 169 -17.27 65.00 6.92
CA LEU A 169 -17.40 64.28 5.65
C LEU A 169 -16.00 64.02 5.07
N ARG A 170 -15.71 62.75 4.76
CA ARG A 170 -14.46 62.33 4.10
C ARG A 170 -14.75 61.24 3.09
N GLU A 171 -14.03 61.29 1.98
CA GLU A 171 -14.23 60.35 0.88
C GLU A 171 -14.08 58.89 1.34
N GLY A 172 -15.09 58.07 1.03
CA GLY A 172 -15.13 56.66 1.39
C GLY A 172 -15.36 56.39 2.89
N GLN A 173 -15.63 57.43 3.69
CA GLN A 173 -15.95 57.27 5.11
C GLN A 173 -17.40 56.83 5.29
N ALA A 174 -17.62 55.92 6.22
CA ALA A 174 -18.94 55.57 6.72
C ALA A 174 -19.07 56.07 8.17
N VAL A 175 -20.18 56.72 8.49
CA VAL A 175 -20.49 57.29 9.81
C VAL A 175 -21.82 56.72 10.29
N LEU A 176 -21.80 56.08 11.46
CA LEU A 176 -22.99 55.53 12.11
C LEU A 176 -23.63 56.56 13.07
N ARG A 177 -24.95 56.69 13.05
CA ARG A 177 -25.74 57.51 13.96
C ARG A 177 -27.03 56.79 14.36
N ASN A 178 -27.13 56.32 15.60
CA ASN A 178 -28.34 55.63 16.06
C ASN A 178 -29.13 56.49 17.05
N TYR A 179 -30.44 56.31 17.03
CA TYR A 179 -31.38 57.01 17.89
C TYR A 179 -32.40 56.02 18.45
N SER A 180 -32.90 56.30 19.64
CA SER A 180 -34.00 55.56 20.26
C SER A 180 -35.17 56.51 20.50
N LEU A 181 -36.39 56.07 20.16
CA LEU A 181 -37.60 56.74 20.62
C LEU A 181 -37.91 56.28 22.04
N THR A 182 -37.87 57.21 22.98
CA THR A 182 -38.29 56.94 24.35
C THR A 182 -39.79 56.71 24.44
N ARG A 183 -40.26 56.10 25.53
CA ARG A 183 -41.70 55.90 25.81
C ARG A 183 -42.52 57.20 25.81
N CYS A 184 -41.88 58.36 25.95
CA CYS A 184 -42.51 59.67 25.91
C CYS A 184 -42.60 60.27 24.49
N GLY A 185 -42.08 59.58 23.46
CA GLY A 185 -42.03 60.06 22.09
C GLY A 185 -40.85 60.97 21.77
N ASP A 186 -39.96 61.22 22.74
CA ASP A 186 -38.73 61.97 22.53
C ASP A 186 -37.67 61.08 21.88
N LEU A 187 -36.99 61.60 20.85
CA LEU A 187 -35.84 60.96 20.22
C LEU A 187 -34.56 61.31 20.98
N VAL A 188 -33.80 60.30 21.40
CA VAL A 188 -32.50 60.47 22.07
C VAL A 188 -31.40 59.71 21.33
N PRO A 189 -30.18 60.27 21.19
CA PRO A 189 -29.03 59.52 20.70
C PRO A 189 -28.76 58.31 21.59
N GLU A 190 -28.52 57.14 21.00
CA GLU A 190 -28.15 55.95 21.78
C GLU A 190 -26.75 56.13 22.41
N PRO A 191 -26.51 55.73 23.68
CA PRO A 191 -25.20 55.88 24.32
C PRO A 191 -24.12 55.00 23.69
N GLY A 192 -23.03 55.60 23.20
CA GLY A 192 -21.88 54.89 22.61
C GLY A 192 -21.16 55.56 21.43
N ASP A 193 -21.39 56.86 21.22
CA ASP A 193 -20.91 57.57 20.02
C ASP A 193 -19.46 58.12 20.17
N ASP A 194 -18.51 57.30 20.62
CA ASP A 194 -17.06 57.57 20.58
C ASP A 194 -16.28 56.61 19.65
N GLY A 195 -16.99 55.82 18.84
CA GLY A 195 -16.39 55.04 17.77
C GLY A 195 -15.56 53.83 18.23
N GLN A 196 -15.76 53.37 19.47
CA GLN A 196 -15.28 52.04 19.87
C GLN A 196 -16.44 51.04 19.75
N PRO A 197 -16.33 49.96 18.95
CA PRO A 197 -17.27 48.87 19.04
C PRO A 197 -17.14 48.26 20.44
N THR A 198 -18.04 48.63 21.35
CA THR A 198 -18.16 47.95 22.63
C THR A 198 -18.64 46.55 22.32
N LEU A 199 -17.77 45.55 22.48
CA LEU A 199 -18.16 44.16 22.45
C LEU A 199 -19.24 43.98 23.51
N ARG A 200 -20.44 43.50 23.13
CA ARG A 200 -21.53 43.28 24.08
C ARG A 200 -21.88 41.81 24.13
N MET A 201 -22.32 41.37 25.30
CA MET A 201 -22.80 40.02 25.51
C MET A 201 -24.08 39.82 24.68
N PRO A 202 -24.11 38.87 23.74
CA PRO A 202 -25.31 38.57 22.98
C PRO A 202 -26.36 37.90 23.86
N GLU A 203 -27.61 37.92 23.42
CA GLU A 203 -28.66 37.08 23.97
C GLU A 203 -28.42 35.64 23.51
N LEU A 204 -28.13 34.75 24.45
CA LEU A 204 -27.81 33.34 24.22
C LEU A 204 -28.79 32.42 24.93
N ILE A 205 -29.67 32.92 25.80
CA ILE A 205 -30.73 32.12 26.41
C ILE A 205 -31.63 31.57 25.30
N ASP A 206 -32.12 30.34 25.52
CA ASP A 206 -32.91 29.54 24.58
C ASP A 206 -32.20 29.15 23.27
N LYS A 207 -30.93 29.52 23.09
CA LYS A 207 -30.12 29.06 21.96
C LYS A 207 -29.49 27.69 22.25
N PRO A 208 -29.28 26.86 21.21
CA PRO A 208 -28.45 25.66 21.33
C PRO A 208 -27.05 26.00 21.84
N VAL A 209 -26.55 25.21 22.81
CA VAL A 209 -25.30 25.49 23.52
C VAL A 209 -24.07 25.50 22.59
N ASP A 210 -24.08 24.70 21.54
CA ASP A 210 -23.06 24.67 20.49
C ASP A 210 -23.02 25.97 19.69
N ILE A 211 -24.18 26.48 19.30
CA ILE A 211 -24.33 27.78 18.62
C ILE A 211 -23.95 28.92 19.55
N ALA A 212 -24.37 28.87 20.83
CA ALA A 212 -24.03 29.88 21.81
C ALA A 212 -22.52 29.92 22.10
N ALA A 213 -21.88 28.76 22.23
CA ALA A 213 -20.43 28.66 22.42
C ALA A 213 -19.65 29.17 21.21
N ALA A 214 -20.08 28.83 19.99
CA ALA A 214 -19.49 29.37 18.76
C ALA A 214 -19.62 30.89 18.71
N THR A 215 -20.80 31.43 19.05
CA THR A 215 -21.06 32.86 19.11
C THR A 215 -20.11 33.56 20.08
N VAL A 216 -19.95 33.04 21.32
CA VAL A 216 -19.01 33.62 22.31
C VAL A 216 -17.56 33.57 21.82
N LYS A 217 -17.17 32.50 21.13
CA LYS A 217 -15.82 32.36 20.56
C LYS A 217 -15.55 33.39 19.45
N GLU A 218 -16.56 33.72 18.65
CA GLU A 218 -16.47 34.71 17.58
C GLU A 218 -16.36 36.15 18.08
N LEU A 219 -16.83 36.43 19.31
CA LEU A 219 -16.69 37.73 19.99
C LEU A 219 -15.23 38.06 20.37
N GLY A 220 -14.34 37.07 20.32
CA GLY A 220 -12.91 37.24 20.53
C GLY A 220 -12.36 36.34 21.64
N ASN A 221 -11.31 36.80 22.31
CA ASN A 221 -10.60 36.06 23.34
C ASN A 221 -11.34 36.11 24.69
N LEU A 222 -12.55 35.56 24.76
CA LEU A 222 -13.34 35.43 26.00
C LEU A 222 -13.09 34.06 26.64
N LYS A 223 -13.13 34.01 27.98
CA LYS A 223 -13.00 32.76 28.75
C LYS A 223 -14.38 32.14 28.93
N LEU A 224 -14.80 31.34 27.95
CA LEU A 224 -16.06 30.61 28.03
C LEU A 224 -15.97 29.44 29.02
N LYS A 225 -16.91 29.38 29.95
CA LYS A 225 -17.19 28.25 30.84
C LYS A 225 -18.61 27.80 30.61
N ILE A 226 -18.82 26.53 30.30
CA ILE A 226 -20.16 25.95 30.18
C ILE A 226 -20.38 25.07 31.41
N THR A 227 -21.50 25.26 32.08
CA THR A 227 -21.96 24.45 33.21
C THR A 227 -23.26 23.76 32.81
N GLU A 228 -23.37 22.47 33.05
CA GLU A 228 -24.58 21.72 32.77
C GLU A 228 -25.42 21.58 34.04
N VAL A 229 -26.73 21.80 33.92
CA VAL A 229 -27.67 21.78 35.05
C VAL A 229 -28.98 21.13 34.61
N PHE A 230 -29.63 20.39 35.52
CA PHE A 230 -30.97 19.87 35.25
C PHE A 230 -32.00 21.00 35.35
N ASP A 231 -32.88 21.08 34.35
CA ASP A 231 -33.92 22.11 34.23
C ASP A 231 -35.05 21.58 33.33
N ASP A 232 -36.28 22.04 33.51
CA ASP A 232 -37.43 21.57 32.74
C ASP A 232 -37.37 21.96 31.25
N THR A 233 -36.48 22.88 30.88
CA THR A 233 -36.17 23.27 29.50
C THR A 233 -35.57 22.12 28.70
N PRO A 234 -35.87 21.97 27.39
CA PRO A 234 -35.26 20.94 26.54
C PRO A 234 -33.72 20.90 26.61
N LYS A 235 -33.18 19.68 26.64
CA LYS A 235 -31.74 19.42 26.73
C LYS A 235 -30.97 20.12 25.61
N GLY A 236 -29.83 20.70 25.96
CA GLY A 236 -28.89 21.33 25.04
C GLY A 236 -29.16 22.81 24.76
N LEU A 237 -30.17 23.41 25.38
CA LEU A 237 -30.41 24.85 25.34
C LEU A 237 -29.72 25.56 26.49
N VAL A 238 -29.31 26.81 26.27
CA VAL A 238 -28.79 27.68 27.33
C VAL A 238 -29.96 28.23 28.14
N ILE A 239 -29.96 27.98 29.45
CA ILE A 239 -31.00 28.43 30.39
C ILE A 239 -30.59 29.67 31.19
N ALA A 240 -29.29 29.92 31.30
CA ALA A 240 -28.78 31.11 31.93
C ALA A 240 -27.43 31.50 31.32
N GLN A 241 -27.16 32.79 31.28
CA GLN A 241 -25.88 33.34 30.84
C GLN A 241 -25.36 34.34 31.87
N SER A 242 -24.05 34.48 31.94
CA SER A 242 -23.39 35.54 32.71
C SER A 242 -22.12 35.97 31.97
N PRO A 243 -21.91 37.27 31.68
CA PRO A 243 -22.80 38.40 32.01
C PRO A 243 -24.16 38.37 31.31
N ASP A 244 -25.10 39.21 31.75
CA ASP A 244 -26.43 39.32 31.13
C ASP A 244 -26.33 39.92 29.73
N ALA A 245 -27.32 39.62 28.88
CA ALA A 245 -27.37 40.15 27.51
C ALA A 245 -27.28 41.69 27.50
N GLY A 246 -26.54 42.23 26.53
CA GLY A 246 -26.29 43.67 26.39
C GLY A 246 -25.15 44.23 27.27
N THR A 247 -24.61 43.44 28.21
CA THR A 247 -23.46 43.84 29.04
C THR A 247 -22.23 44.08 28.18
N VAL A 248 -21.47 45.16 28.43
CA VAL A 248 -20.22 45.43 27.74
C VAL A 248 -19.12 44.48 28.21
N LEU A 249 -18.49 43.79 27.27
CA LEU A 249 -17.44 42.82 27.45
C LEU A 249 -16.08 43.40 27.04
N SER A 250 -15.04 42.97 27.75
CA SER A 250 -13.63 43.18 27.42
C SER A 250 -12.96 41.87 26.99
N GLN A 251 -11.89 41.96 26.22
CA GLN A 251 -11.08 40.80 25.86
C GLN A 251 -10.51 40.15 27.13
N GLY A 252 -10.72 38.85 27.31
CA GLY A 252 -10.31 38.07 28.47
C GLY A 252 -11.39 37.87 29.53
N ASP A 253 -12.56 38.52 29.39
CA ASP A 253 -13.69 38.38 30.32
C ASP A 253 -14.20 36.93 30.36
N ALA A 254 -14.69 36.53 31.53
CA ALA A 254 -15.29 35.21 31.71
C ALA A 254 -16.77 35.22 31.35
N VAL A 255 -17.16 34.35 30.43
CA VAL A 255 -18.55 34.12 30.07
C VAL A 255 -18.94 32.75 30.59
N THR A 256 -19.98 32.68 31.43
CA THR A 256 -20.52 31.41 31.92
C THR A 256 -21.88 31.16 31.28
N LEU A 257 -22.04 30.02 30.61
CA LEU A 257 -23.33 29.56 30.09
C LEU A 257 -23.79 28.35 30.89
N SER A 258 -25.04 28.38 31.35
CA SER A 258 -25.70 27.23 31.94
C SER A 258 -26.52 26.52 30.87
N ALA A 259 -26.19 25.28 30.56
CA ALA A 259 -26.90 24.46 29.58
C ALA A 259 -27.82 23.47 30.29
N SER A 260 -29.05 23.31 29.78
CA SER A 260 -30.01 22.34 30.31
C SER A 260 -29.59 20.92 29.95
N LEU A 261 -29.60 20.03 30.95
CA LEU A 261 -29.53 18.57 30.79
C LEU A 261 -30.90 17.95 30.50
N GLY A 262 -31.96 18.77 30.48
CA GLY A 262 -33.36 18.34 30.54
C GLY A 262 -33.83 18.14 31.98
N PRO A 263 -35.09 17.68 32.16
CA PRO A 263 -35.65 17.40 33.47
C PRO A 263 -34.80 16.39 34.24
N GLU A 264 -34.63 16.60 35.54
CA GLU A 264 -33.89 15.67 36.38
C GLU A 264 -34.55 14.28 36.35
N PRO A 265 -33.80 13.19 36.04
CA PRO A 265 -34.35 11.84 36.05
C PRO A 265 -34.95 11.50 37.42
N SER A 266 -36.09 10.82 37.45
CA SER A 266 -36.69 10.34 38.71
C SER A 266 -35.95 9.15 39.30
N ASP A 267 -35.33 8.34 38.45
CA ASP A 267 -34.59 7.15 38.86
C ASP A 267 -33.22 7.53 39.44
N ARG A 268 -32.74 6.67 40.34
CA ARG A 268 -31.50 6.84 41.09
C ARG A 268 -30.61 5.62 40.92
N MET A 269 -29.32 5.86 40.77
CA MET A 269 -28.33 4.80 40.59
C MET A 269 -28.30 3.93 41.86
N PRO A 270 -28.61 2.62 41.76
CA PRO A 270 -28.56 1.76 42.93
C PRO A 270 -27.13 1.62 43.46
N ASP A 271 -27.00 1.34 44.76
CA ASP A 271 -25.72 0.87 45.31
C ASP A 271 -25.47 -0.59 44.87
N LEU A 272 -24.43 -0.75 44.05
CA LEU A 272 -23.97 -1.99 43.46
C LEU A 272 -22.61 -2.40 43.99
N VAL A 273 -21.92 -1.56 44.77
CA VAL A 273 -20.60 -1.87 45.32
C VAL A 273 -20.67 -3.13 46.18
N SER A 274 -19.64 -3.96 46.08
CA SER A 274 -19.53 -5.29 46.70
C SER A 274 -20.58 -6.31 46.26
N LYS A 275 -21.44 -6.00 45.27
CA LYS A 275 -22.39 -6.99 44.73
C LYS A 275 -21.76 -7.80 43.59
N PRO A 276 -22.14 -9.08 43.43
CA PRO A 276 -21.75 -9.86 42.26
C PRO A 276 -22.25 -9.23 40.96
N ILE A 277 -21.44 -9.29 39.89
CA ILE A 277 -21.78 -8.68 38.59
C ILE A 277 -23.15 -9.10 38.05
N ASN A 278 -23.55 -10.36 38.23
CA ASN A 278 -24.84 -10.86 37.78
C ASN A 278 -26.00 -10.22 38.55
N ALA A 279 -25.84 -10.03 39.86
CA ALA A 279 -26.82 -9.33 40.68
C ALA A 279 -26.88 -7.84 40.34
N ALA A 280 -25.73 -7.22 40.08
CA ALA A 280 -25.65 -5.82 39.65
C ALA A 280 -26.36 -5.59 38.30
N ARG A 281 -26.12 -6.45 37.31
CA ARG A 281 -26.84 -6.44 36.02
C ARG A 281 -28.34 -6.65 36.20
N GLY A 282 -28.74 -7.60 37.05
CA GLY A 282 -30.15 -7.85 37.34
C GLY A 282 -30.85 -6.63 37.96
N LYS A 283 -30.18 -5.88 38.83
CA LYS A 283 -30.71 -4.63 39.37
C LYS A 283 -30.79 -3.53 38.31
N LEU A 284 -29.75 -3.36 37.51
CA LEU A 284 -29.70 -2.34 36.46
C LEU A 284 -30.72 -2.59 35.34
N ALA A 285 -31.13 -3.84 35.11
CA ALA A 285 -32.09 -4.19 34.05
C ALA A 285 -33.46 -3.49 34.17
N ASN A 286 -33.82 -2.99 35.36
CA ASN A 286 -35.08 -2.27 35.60
C ASN A 286 -34.98 -0.76 35.34
N PHE A 287 -33.81 -0.25 34.96
CA PHE A 287 -33.57 1.18 34.77
C PHE A 287 -33.27 1.50 33.30
N SER A 288 -33.60 2.74 32.88
CA SER A 288 -33.29 3.24 31.54
C SER A 288 -32.01 4.06 31.58
N PHE A 289 -30.98 3.64 30.83
CA PHE A 289 -29.70 4.33 30.71
C PHE A 289 -29.06 4.06 29.34
N ALA A 290 -28.12 4.91 28.92
CA ALA A 290 -27.59 4.92 27.55
C ALA A 290 -26.71 3.70 27.24
N ALA A 291 -25.84 3.33 28.18
CA ALA A 291 -24.93 2.20 28.02
C ALA A 291 -24.42 1.70 29.37
N LEU A 292 -24.13 0.40 29.43
CA LEU A 292 -23.40 -0.23 30.54
C LEU A 292 -22.02 -0.66 30.02
N THR A 293 -20.98 -0.03 30.55
CA THR A 293 -19.58 -0.39 30.35
C THR A 293 -19.11 -1.18 31.56
N ILE A 294 -18.40 -2.28 31.31
CA ILE A 294 -17.80 -3.11 32.36
C ILE A 294 -16.29 -3.09 32.14
N ASP A 295 -15.57 -2.68 33.17
CA ASP A 295 -14.12 -2.72 33.21
C ASP A 295 -13.66 -3.65 34.34
N TYR A 296 -12.41 -4.12 34.28
CA TYR A 296 -11.85 -5.03 35.26
C TYR A 296 -10.62 -4.42 35.92
N VAL A 297 -10.61 -4.45 37.25
CA VAL A 297 -9.54 -3.90 38.07
C VAL A 297 -8.99 -4.98 39.00
N ASP A 298 -7.67 -4.95 39.22
CA ASP A 298 -7.03 -5.91 40.11
C ASP A 298 -7.47 -5.66 41.56
N ALA A 299 -8.34 -6.52 42.06
CA ALA A 299 -8.92 -6.45 43.39
C ALA A 299 -9.09 -7.89 43.93
N PRO A 300 -8.02 -8.49 44.47
CA PRO A 300 -8.01 -9.91 44.87
C PRO A 300 -9.06 -10.28 45.93
N ASN A 301 -9.51 -9.30 46.72
CA ASN A 301 -10.50 -9.52 47.77
C ASN A 301 -11.96 -9.41 47.25
N ASP A 302 -12.16 -8.94 46.03
CA ASP A 302 -13.48 -8.60 45.46
C ASP A 302 -13.69 -9.24 44.09
N VAL A 303 -13.07 -10.39 43.84
CA VAL A 303 -13.15 -11.09 42.55
C VAL A 303 -14.60 -11.39 42.16
N GLY A 304 -15.03 -10.90 41.00
CA GLY A 304 -16.39 -11.05 40.48
C GLY A 304 -17.42 -10.08 41.05
N ASN A 305 -17.03 -9.23 42.01
CA ASN A 305 -17.87 -8.20 42.61
C ASN A 305 -17.55 -6.83 42.03
N VAL A 306 -18.53 -5.92 42.09
CA VAL A 306 -18.34 -4.51 41.71
C VAL A 306 -17.48 -3.82 42.78
N VAL A 307 -16.31 -3.32 42.37
CA VAL A 307 -15.37 -2.56 43.22
C VAL A 307 -15.71 -1.07 43.18
N LYS A 308 -16.10 -0.59 42.00
CA LYS A 308 -16.44 0.81 41.77
C LYS A 308 -17.60 0.90 40.78
N GLN A 309 -18.46 1.88 40.98
CA GLN A 309 -19.52 2.24 40.05
C GLN A 309 -19.42 3.73 39.70
N GLU A 310 -19.77 4.06 38.47
CA GLU A 310 -20.06 5.42 38.04
C GLU A 310 -21.34 5.38 37.17
N PRO A 311 -22.34 6.26 37.41
CA PRO A 311 -22.42 7.22 38.50
C PRO A 311 -22.37 6.58 39.91
N ALA A 312 -22.05 7.40 40.91
CA ALA A 312 -22.07 6.98 42.31
C ALA A 312 -23.49 6.56 42.74
N ALA A 313 -23.60 5.82 43.85
CA ALA A 313 -24.90 5.47 44.42
C ALA A 313 -25.74 6.74 44.65
N ASP A 314 -27.05 6.62 44.42
CA ASP A 314 -28.06 7.68 44.49
C ASP A 314 -27.87 8.86 43.53
N ALA A 315 -26.93 8.78 42.57
CA ALA A 315 -26.85 9.77 41.50
C ALA A 315 -28.02 9.61 40.50
N PRO A 316 -28.44 10.68 39.80
CA PRO A 316 -29.50 10.59 38.79
C PRO A 316 -29.17 9.58 37.68
N LEU A 317 -30.12 8.69 37.41
CA LEU A 317 -29.99 7.65 36.40
C LEU A 317 -31.10 7.83 35.35
N GLY A 318 -30.75 8.35 34.18
CA GLY A 318 -31.70 8.57 33.09
C GLY A 318 -31.21 7.97 31.77
N ALA A 319 -32.03 8.06 30.72
CA ALA A 319 -31.79 7.43 29.42
C ALA A 319 -30.46 7.82 28.75
N ASP A 320 -29.88 8.97 29.11
CA ASP A 320 -28.59 9.45 28.60
C ASP A 320 -27.39 9.09 29.49
N THR A 321 -27.63 8.56 30.70
CA THR A 321 -26.59 8.22 31.67
C THR A 321 -25.80 7.02 31.16
N ARG A 322 -24.47 7.10 31.18
CA ARG A 322 -23.59 5.94 30.93
C ARG A 322 -23.13 5.38 32.26
N VAL A 323 -23.35 4.08 32.46
CA VAL A 323 -22.95 3.38 33.67
C VAL A 323 -21.64 2.65 33.42
N LEU A 324 -20.64 2.87 34.27
CA LEU A 324 -19.40 2.11 34.34
C LEU A 324 -19.39 1.29 35.62
N LEU A 325 -19.16 -0.02 35.51
CA LEU A 325 -18.86 -0.89 36.65
C LEU A 325 -17.44 -1.42 36.53
N CYS A 326 -16.60 -1.16 37.52
CA CYS A 326 -15.31 -1.80 37.67
C CYS A 326 -15.48 -3.07 38.50
N ILE A 327 -15.18 -4.21 37.90
CA ILE A 327 -15.31 -5.54 38.52
C ILE A 327 -13.94 -5.97 39.03
N GLY A 328 -13.91 -6.47 40.26
CA GLY A 328 -12.69 -7.03 40.82
C GLY A 328 -12.29 -8.30 40.06
N GLN A 329 -11.02 -8.39 39.70
CA GLN A 329 -10.41 -9.62 39.21
C GLN A 329 -9.19 -9.98 40.04
N ALA A 330 -8.81 -11.25 40.02
CA ALA A 330 -7.56 -11.67 40.61
C ALA A 330 -6.39 -10.98 39.88
N PRO A 331 -5.37 -10.51 40.61
CA PRO A 331 -4.20 -9.92 39.98
C PRO A 331 -3.57 -10.94 39.04
N LYS A 332 -3.11 -10.46 37.89
CA LYS A 332 -2.35 -11.31 36.97
C LYS A 332 -1.04 -11.72 37.65
N THR A 333 -0.76 -13.01 37.72
CA THR A 333 0.49 -13.52 38.28
C THR A 333 1.38 -14.10 37.19
N MET A 334 2.68 -14.04 37.41
CA MET A 334 3.68 -14.62 36.52
C MET A 334 3.52 -16.14 36.50
N PRO A 335 3.23 -16.75 35.33
CA PRO A 335 3.20 -18.20 35.23
C PRO A 335 4.59 -18.80 35.48
N ASP A 336 4.62 -20.06 35.89
CA ASP A 336 5.86 -20.84 35.85
C ASP A 336 6.16 -21.24 34.41
N LEU A 337 7.27 -20.73 33.90
CA LEU A 337 7.77 -20.98 32.56
C LEU A 337 8.98 -21.90 32.57
N ILE A 338 9.62 -22.13 33.72
CA ILE A 338 10.81 -22.95 33.83
C ILE A 338 10.51 -24.37 33.35
N GLY A 339 11.37 -24.92 32.51
CA GLY A 339 11.19 -26.26 31.95
C GLY A 339 10.26 -26.32 30.72
N LEU A 340 9.58 -25.24 30.35
CA LEU A 340 8.79 -25.18 29.12
C LEU A 340 9.67 -24.83 27.91
N THR A 341 9.25 -25.26 26.71
CA THR A 341 9.89 -24.80 25.47
C THR A 341 9.52 -23.35 25.18
N GLU A 342 10.37 -22.61 24.45
CA GLU A 342 10.07 -21.22 24.08
C GLU A 342 8.67 -21.03 23.46
N PRO A 343 8.22 -21.84 22.47
CA PRO A 343 6.88 -21.67 21.89
C PRO A 343 5.77 -21.87 22.92
N VAL A 344 5.92 -22.83 23.84
CA VAL A 344 4.94 -23.11 24.90
C VAL A 344 4.96 -21.99 25.95
N ALA A 345 6.14 -21.50 26.32
CA ALA A 345 6.29 -20.39 27.26
C ALA A 345 5.66 -19.09 26.72
N ARG A 346 5.81 -18.79 25.42
CA ARG A 346 5.17 -17.64 24.76
C ARG A 346 3.65 -17.69 24.81
N VAL A 347 3.06 -18.87 24.63
CA VAL A 347 1.61 -19.07 24.74
C VAL A 347 1.15 -19.01 26.20
N ARG A 348 2.01 -19.44 27.14
CA ARG A 348 1.70 -19.48 28.57
C ARG A 348 1.73 -18.11 29.23
N VAL A 349 2.61 -17.21 28.78
CA VAL A 349 2.57 -15.80 29.16
C VAL A 349 1.34 -15.16 28.53
N ILE A 350 0.54 -14.48 29.36
CA ILE A 350 -0.75 -13.88 28.99
C ILE A 350 -0.61 -13.11 27.66
N PRO A 351 -1.50 -13.30 26.66
CA PRO A 351 -1.37 -12.70 25.32
C PRO A 351 -1.12 -11.18 25.31
N ALA A 352 -1.66 -10.45 26.28
CA ALA A 352 -1.48 -9.00 26.43
C ALA A 352 -0.05 -8.57 26.85
N LEU A 353 0.80 -9.50 27.27
CA LEU A 353 2.19 -9.26 27.68
C LEU A 353 3.21 -9.98 26.77
N ALA A 354 2.73 -10.79 25.82
CA ALA A 354 3.58 -11.60 24.94
C ALA A 354 4.52 -10.76 24.07
N ASP A 355 4.09 -9.56 23.67
CA ASP A 355 4.87 -8.65 22.81
C ASP A 355 5.95 -7.86 23.57
N LYS A 356 6.05 -8.03 24.90
CA LYS A 356 7.04 -7.35 25.77
C LYS A 356 7.98 -8.32 26.48
N ILE A 357 8.09 -9.56 26.00
CA ILE A 357 9.00 -10.55 26.54
C ILE A 357 10.39 -10.35 25.91
N ASP A 358 11.37 -10.01 26.73
CA ASP A 358 12.78 -9.99 26.35
C ASP A 358 13.37 -11.41 26.51
N ILE A 359 13.73 -12.04 25.39
CA ILE A 359 14.30 -13.39 25.41
C ILE A 359 15.81 -13.31 25.23
N THR A 360 16.52 -13.77 26.25
CA THR A 360 17.97 -13.94 26.21
C THR A 360 18.31 -15.43 26.09
N TYR A 361 19.14 -15.80 25.12
CA TYR A 361 19.65 -17.17 25.01
C TYR A 361 20.93 -17.31 25.83
N ILE A 362 20.99 -18.33 26.68
CA ILE A 362 22.18 -18.66 27.47
C ILE A 362 22.69 -20.05 27.11
N ASP A 363 24.02 -20.17 27.01
CA ASP A 363 24.69 -21.45 26.77
C ASP A 363 24.56 -22.32 28.02
N LEU A 364 23.84 -23.43 27.92
CA LEU A 364 23.63 -24.36 29.01
C LEU A 364 23.59 -25.80 28.46
N ASP A 365 24.30 -26.73 29.11
CA ASP A 365 24.33 -28.17 28.75
C ASP A 365 22.98 -28.90 28.97
N ALA A 366 21.93 -28.14 29.29
CA ALA A 366 20.57 -28.63 29.40
C ALA A 366 19.93 -28.76 28.01
N GLN A 367 18.85 -29.54 27.92
CA GLN A 367 18.05 -29.71 26.71
C GLN A 367 17.82 -28.35 26.01
N PRO A 368 18.14 -28.23 24.71
CA PRO A 368 18.08 -26.95 24.01
C PRO A 368 16.66 -26.47 23.78
N GLY A 369 16.45 -25.15 23.83
CA GLY A 369 15.17 -24.50 23.58
C GLY A 369 14.22 -24.49 24.79
N ILE A 370 14.73 -24.75 25.99
CA ILE A 370 13.95 -24.76 27.24
C ILE A 370 14.21 -23.50 28.05
N VAL A 371 13.16 -22.95 28.66
CA VAL A 371 13.29 -21.84 29.59
C VAL A 371 13.96 -22.30 30.88
N VAL A 372 15.10 -21.69 31.21
CA VAL A 372 15.94 -22.00 32.37
C VAL A 372 16.01 -20.86 33.38
N GLY A 373 15.48 -19.70 33.02
CA GLY A 373 15.31 -18.57 33.93
C GLY A 373 14.13 -17.72 33.50
N GLN A 374 13.43 -17.14 34.47
CA GLN A 374 12.39 -16.16 34.23
C GLN A 374 12.53 -15.00 35.22
N SER A 375 12.04 -13.83 34.83
CA SER A 375 11.90 -12.67 35.69
C SER A 375 10.68 -11.87 35.23
N PRO A 376 9.70 -11.55 36.10
CA PRO A 376 9.63 -11.92 37.52
C PRO A 376 9.56 -13.44 37.80
N ASP A 377 9.73 -13.82 39.07
CA ASP A 377 9.62 -15.22 39.51
C ASP A 377 8.18 -15.73 39.41
N ALA A 378 8.01 -17.05 39.32
CA ALA A 378 6.70 -17.68 39.26
C ALA A 378 5.82 -17.26 40.46
N GLY A 379 4.57 -16.89 40.19
CA GLY A 379 3.62 -16.41 41.19
C GLY A 379 3.71 -14.91 41.51
N ALA A 380 4.74 -14.18 41.04
CA ALA A 380 4.85 -12.74 41.24
C ALA A 380 3.69 -11.98 40.57
N ILE A 381 3.20 -10.91 41.20
CA ILE A 381 2.13 -10.06 40.64
C ILE A 381 2.69 -9.23 39.48
N LEU A 382 2.01 -9.28 38.33
CA LEU A 382 2.38 -8.56 37.10
C LEU A 382 1.60 -7.24 37.01
N ALA A 383 2.22 -6.15 37.43
CA ALA A 383 1.67 -4.81 37.21
C ALA A 383 1.71 -4.41 35.72
N ALA A 384 0.83 -3.48 35.33
CA ALA A 384 0.78 -2.97 33.96
C ALA A 384 2.13 -2.35 33.55
N GLY A 385 2.69 -2.82 32.42
CA GLY A 385 3.92 -2.27 31.86
C GLY A 385 5.23 -2.85 32.40
N ILE A 386 5.20 -3.82 33.32
CA ILE A 386 6.40 -4.56 33.72
C ILE A 386 6.98 -5.32 32.51
N GLY A 387 8.30 -5.23 32.34
CA GLY A 387 9.05 -6.04 31.37
C GLY A 387 9.25 -7.46 31.89
N ILE A 388 9.01 -8.46 31.04
CA ILE A 388 9.23 -9.86 31.36
C ILE A 388 10.50 -10.31 30.65
N SER A 389 11.45 -10.90 31.38
CA SER A 389 12.66 -11.48 30.82
C SER A 389 12.63 -13.00 30.96
N VAL A 390 12.97 -13.70 29.88
CA VAL A 390 13.05 -15.16 29.85
C VAL A 390 14.43 -15.57 29.33
N LYS A 391 15.09 -16.47 30.06
CA LYS A 391 16.36 -17.07 29.65
C LYS A 391 16.09 -18.45 29.07
N VAL A 392 16.46 -18.66 27.81
CA VAL A 392 16.27 -19.94 27.11
C VAL A 392 17.63 -20.62 26.94
N SER A 393 17.71 -21.90 27.28
CA SER A 393 18.89 -22.73 27.03
C SER A 393 19.10 -22.86 25.53
N ARG A 394 20.34 -22.66 25.11
CA ARG A 394 20.83 -23.16 23.83
C ARG A 394 21.99 -24.13 24.10
N PRO A 395 22.22 -25.12 23.22
CA PRO A 395 23.30 -26.07 23.41
C PRO A 395 24.62 -25.31 23.56
N VAL A 396 25.54 -25.83 24.38
CA VAL A 396 26.91 -25.33 24.51
C VAL A 396 27.72 -25.73 23.26
N ASP A 397 27.28 -25.25 22.12
CA ASP A 397 28.01 -25.21 20.88
C ASP A 397 27.67 -23.84 20.27
N GLY A 398 28.59 -22.87 20.41
CA GLY A 398 28.50 -21.58 19.73
C GLY A 398 28.19 -21.78 18.23
N PRO A 399 27.73 -20.73 17.51
CA PRO A 399 26.97 -20.84 16.25
C PRO A 399 27.51 -22.00 15.39
N GLY A 400 26.78 -23.12 15.42
CA GLY A 400 27.27 -24.38 14.90
C GLY A 400 27.83 -24.17 13.50
N LYS A 401 29.10 -24.53 13.29
CA LYS A 401 29.65 -24.65 11.95
C LYS A 401 28.75 -25.62 11.21
N LEU A 402 27.98 -25.09 10.27
CA LEU A 402 27.17 -25.93 9.40
C LEU A 402 28.18 -26.74 8.58
N VAL A 403 28.18 -28.06 8.71
CA VAL A 403 29.13 -28.93 8.02
C VAL A 403 28.42 -29.75 6.96
N MET A 404 29.14 -30.05 5.89
CA MET A 404 28.62 -30.78 4.74
C MET A 404 28.29 -32.23 5.13
N PRO A 405 27.04 -32.69 4.97
CA PRO A 405 26.65 -34.05 5.30
C PRO A 405 27.20 -35.06 4.27
N GLU A 406 27.16 -36.35 4.60
CA GLU A 406 27.42 -37.42 3.64
C GLU A 406 26.19 -37.63 2.73
N LEU A 407 26.38 -37.42 1.43
CA LEU A 407 25.37 -37.51 0.38
C LEU A 407 25.71 -38.59 -0.65
N LYS A 408 26.94 -39.11 -0.68
CA LYS A 408 27.34 -40.17 -1.60
C LYS A 408 26.52 -41.43 -1.34
N GLY A 409 26.01 -42.04 -2.40
CA GLY A 409 25.15 -43.23 -2.34
C GLY A 409 23.67 -42.93 -2.13
N LEU A 410 23.28 -41.69 -1.84
CA LEU A 410 21.87 -41.30 -1.76
C LEU A 410 21.30 -41.00 -3.16
N PRO A 411 19.98 -41.16 -3.37
CA PRO A 411 19.30 -40.60 -4.52
C PRO A 411 19.45 -39.07 -4.56
N ALA A 412 19.64 -38.49 -5.75
CA ALA A 412 19.87 -37.06 -5.93
C ALA A 412 18.78 -36.19 -5.30
N ASP A 413 17.52 -36.62 -5.41
CA ASP A 413 16.37 -35.90 -4.83
C ASP A 413 16.41 -35.90 -3.29
N THR A 414 16.83 -37.01 -2.68
CA THR A 414 17.01 -37.13 -1.22
C THR A 414 18.20 -36.30 -0.74
N ALA A 415 19.29 -36.28 -1.50
CA ALA A 415 20.46 -35.47 -1.19
C ALA A 415 20.15 -33.96 -1.26
N ASP A 416 19.37 -33.55 -2.26
CA ASP A 416 18.90 -32.17 -2.44
C ASP A 416 17.92 -31.76 -1.33
N ALA A 417 16.98 -32.62 -0.94
CA ALA A 417 16.09 -32.39 0.21
C ALA A 417 16.89 -32.17 1.50
N ARG A 418 17.90 -33.01 1.75
CA ARG A 418 18.76 -32.92 2.95
C ARG A 418 19.61 -31.64 2.98
N LEU A 419 20.02 -31.13 1.82
CA LEU A 419 20.70 -29.84 1.72
C LEU A 419 19.75 -28.67 1.96
N ARG A 420 18.48 -28.74 1.51
CA ARG A 420 17.48 -27.71 1.78
C ARG A 420 17.14 -27.57 3.26
N GLU A 421 17.08 -28.69 3.99
CA GLU A 421 16.86 -28.69 5.44
C GLU A 421 17.98 -27.98 6.21
N LEU A 422 19.21 -28.03 5.69
CA LEU A 422 20.38 -27.40 6.30
C LEU A 422 20.49 -25.90 5.97
N GLY A 423 19.83 -25.43 4.90
CA GLY A 423 19.81 -24.02 4.54
C GLY A 423 19.63 -23.74 3.05
N ASN A 424 19.79 -22.47 2.68
CA ASN A 424 19.58 -22.01 1.31
C ASN A 424 20.87 -22.14 0.47
N PHE A 425 21.08 -23.31 -0.14
CA PHE A 425 22.21 -23.62 -1.02
C PHE A 425 21.80 -23.69 -2.49
N THR A 426 22.75 -23.37 -3.38
CA THR A 426 22.56 -23.59 -4.83
C THR A 426 23.20 -24.92 -5.23
N VAL A 427 22.39 -25.92 -5.60
CA VAL A 427 22.89 -27.23 -6.01
C VAL A 427 23.17 -27.25 -7.51
N ARG A 428 24.39 -27.67 -7.90
CA ARG A 428 24.77 -27.91 -9.31
C ARG A 428 24.99 -29.40 -9.53
N ILE A 429 24.19 -29.99 -10.41
CA ILE A 429 24.28 -31.41 -10.74
C ILE A 429 25.09 -31.60 -12.02
N LYS A 430 26.10 -32.46 -11.96
CA LYS A 430 26.82 -32.99 -13.12
C LYS A 430 26.52 -34.48 -13.26
N THR A 431 26.08 -34.91 -14.43
CA THR A 431 25.75 -36.32 -14.68
C THR A 431 26.91 -37.04 -15.37
N VAL A 432 27.29 -38.23 -14.89
CA VAL A 432 28.36 -39.07 -15.47
C VAL A 432 27.91 -40.53 -15.58
N VAL A 433 28.44 -41.27 -16.55
CA VAL A 433 28.21 -42.72 -16.63
C VAL A 433 28.94 -43.40 -15.48
N ASP A 434 28.23 -44.21 -14.70
CA ASP A 434 28.75 -44.94 -13.56
C ASP A 434 28.00 -46.28 -13.43
N LEU A 435 28.56 -47.26 -12.73
CA LEU A 435 27.92 -48.57 -12.53
C LEU A 435 26.74 -48.51 -11.54
N GLN A 436 26.66 -47.46 -10.72
CA GLN A 436 25.54 -47.23 -9.81
C GLN A 436 24.24 -46.94 -10.57
N GLN A 437 23.11 -47.18 -9.91
CA GLN A 437 21.80 -46.88 -10.47
C GLN A 437 21.69 -45.40 -10.89
N LYS A 438 20.96 -45.17 -11.99
CA LYS A 438 20.69 -43.82 -12.49
C LYS A 438 20.05 -42.98 -11.39
N GLY A 439 20.58 -41.78 -11.16
CA GLY A 439 20.08 -40.85 -10.16
C GLY A 439 20.76 -40.92 -8.79
N VAL A 440 21.71 -41.83 -8.58
CA VAL A 440 22.48 -41.91 -7.31
C VAL A 440 23.68 -40.96 -7.34
N VAL A 441 23.93 -40.26 -6.22
CA VAL A 441 25.10 -39.37 -6.06
C VAL A 441 26.38 -40.21 -5.91
N VAL A 442 27.31 -40.04 -6.86
CA VAL A 442 28.63 -40.73 -6.87
C VAL A 442 29.72 -39.90 -6.21
N ALA A 443 29.57 -38.58 -6.18
CA ALA A 443 30.50 -37.65 -5.54
C ALA A 443 29.83 -36.33 -5.14
N GLN A 444 30.40 -35.66 -4.14
CA GLN A 444 29.94 -34.37 -3.62
C GLN A 444 31.11 -33.40 -3.44
N ASN A 445 30.82 -32.10 -3.55
CA ASN A 445 31.73 -31.01 -3.24
C ASN A 445 30.94 -29.81 -2.68
N PRO A 446 31.19 -29.33 -1.44
CA PRO A 446 32.26 -29.71 -0.50
C PRO A 446 32.25 -31.19 -0.04
N LYS A 447 33.34 -31.66 0.55
CA LYS A 447 33.46 -33.04 1.08
C LYS A 447 32.73 -33.15 2.41
N VAL A 448 32.38 -34.36 2.83
CA VAL A 448 31.77 -34.61 4.14
C VAL A 448 32.61 -33.96 5.26
N GLY A 449 31.95 -33.25 6.16
CA GLY A 449 32.57 -32.53 7.28
C GLY A 449 33.13 -31.14 6.95
N ASP A 450 33.23 -30.76 5.67
CA ASP A 450 33.66 -29.40 5.29
C ASP A 450 32.65 -28.35 5.74
N GLU A 451 33.12 -27.15 6.09
CA GLU A 451 32.25 -26.04 6.52
C GLU A 451 31.43 -25.48 5.34
N LEU A 452 30.11 -25.41 5.54
CA LEU A 452 29.12 -24.84 4.62
C LEU A 452 28.82 -23.39 5.00
N ARG A 453 28.96 -22.50 4.01
CA ARG A 453 28.61 -21.08 4.14
C ARG A 453 27.21 -20.81 3.58
N PRO A 454 26.44 -19.87 4.15
CA PRO A 454 25.15 -19.48 3.59
C PRO A 454 25.26 -19.10 2.10
N ARG A 455 24.31 -19.57 1.28
CA ARG A 455 24.25 -19.31 -0.19
C ARG A 455 25.40 -19.89 -1.01
N GLN A 456 26.23 -20.77 -0.42
CA GLN A 456 27.28 -21.47 -1.15
C GLN A 456 26.69 -22.39 -2.24
N VAL A 457 27.47 -22.58 -3.31
CA VAL A 457 27.16 -23.54 -4.37
C VAL A 457 27.70 -24.92 -3.98
N VAL A 458 26.83 -25.93 -3.96
CA VAL A 458 27.18 -27.33 -3.70
C VAL A 458 27.13 -28.09 -5.02
N GLY A 459 28.24 -28.72 -5.39
CA GLY A 459 28.34 -29.56 -6.58
C GLY A 459 28.05 -31.02 -6.27
N LEU A 460 27.07 -31.63 -6.93
CA LEU A 460 26.79 -33.06 -6.87
C LEU A 460 27.10 -33.71 -8.21
N THR A 461 27.76 -34.85 -8.18
CA THR A 461 27.94 -35.70 -9.35
C THR A 461 27.00 -36.90 -9.24
N VAL A 462 26.16 -37.12 -10.23
CA VAL A 462 25.09 -38.12 -10.21
C VAL A 462 25.31 -39.14 -11.32
N SER A 463 25.06 -40.41 -11.03
CA SER A 463 25.13 -41.50 -12.00
C SER A 463 24.04 -41.37 -13.07
N ALA A 464 24.43 -41.49 -14.34
CA ALA A 464 23.53 -41.65 -15.48
C ALA A 464 22.95 -43.08 -15.56
N GLY A 465 23.39 -43.97 -14.69
CA GLY A 465 23.27 -45.42 -14.83
C GLY A 465 24.43 -46.02 -15.65
N PRO A 466 24.58 -47.35 -15.62
CA PRO A 466 25.50 -48.03 -16.52
C PRO A 466 25.10 -47.72 -17.96
N ALA A 467 26.10 -47.53 -18.83
CA ALA A 467 25.83 -47.32 -20.26
C ALA A 467 24.96 -48.48 -20.79
N PRO A 468 23.91 -48.20 -21.58
CA PRO A 468 23.06 -49.25 -22.13
C PRO A 468 23.90 -50.22 -22.97
N ASP A 469 23.65 -51.52 -22.80
CA ASP A 469 24.27 -52.57 -23.60
C ASP A 469 23.93 -52.36 -25.09
N LEU A 470 24.96 -52.14 -25.90
CA LEU A 470 24.82 -51.89 -27.33
C LEU A 470 25.15 -53.18 -28.09
N LEU A 471 24.25 -53.64 -28.95
CA LEU A 471 24.45 -54.87 -29.73
C LEU A 471 25.27 -54.56 -30.98
N MET A 472 26.21 -55.44 -31.30
CA MET A 472 26.98 -55.37 -32.53
C MET A 472 26.07 -55.60 -33.75
N PRO A 473 25.94 -54.63 -34.67
CA PRO A 473 25.23 -54.84 -35.93
C PRO A 473 26.00 -55.82 -36.84
N ASP A 474 25.29 -56.47 -37.77
CA ASP A 474 25.96 -57.22 -38.85
C ASP A 474 26.46 -56.25 -39.92
N LEU A 475 27.78 -56.23 -40.10
CA LEU A 475 28.53 -55.38 -41.01
C LEU A 475 29.25 -56.21 -42.08
N ILE A 476 29.08 -57.54 -42.10
CA ILE A 476 29.73 -58.36 -43.12
C ILE A 476 29.12 -58.07 -44.49
N GLY A 477 29.97 -57.84 -45.50
CA GLY A 477 29.53 -57.61 -46.88
C GLY A 477 29.11 -56.18 -47.20
N VAL A 478 29.04 -55.28 -46.22
CA VAL A 478 28.79 -53.85 -46.46
C VAL A 478 30.11 -53.11 -46.75
N SER A 479 30.00 -51.92 -47.36
CA SER A 479 31.18 -51.08 -47.63
C SER A 479 31.77 -50.47 -46.36
N GLU A 480 33.07 -50.17 -46.35
CA GLU A 480 33.75 -49.46 -45.24
C GLU A 480 33.00 -48.20 -44.81
N ARG A 481 32.52 -47.41 -45.76
CA ARG A 481 31.76 -46.19 -45.50
C ARG A 481 30.43 -46.48 -44.82
N GLN A 482 29.71 -47.50 -45.26
CA GLN A 482 28.46 -47.93 -44.63
C GLN A 482 28.71 -48.52 -43.24
N ALA A 483 29.78 -49.29 -43.05
CA ALA A 483 30.16 -49.84 -41.76
C ALA A 483 30.53 -48.74 -40.75
N LYS A 484 31.32 -47.74 -41.15
CA LYS A 484 31.62 -46.56 -40.32
C LYS A 484 30.35 -45.77 -39.96
N ASN A 485 29.45 -45.60 -40.94
CA ASN A 485 28.19 -44.90 -40.73
C ASN A 485 27.15 -45.71 -39.93
N ALA A 486 27.23 -47.04 -39.89
CA ALA A 486 26.37 -47.86 -39.06
C ALA A 486 26.80 -47.84 -37.57
N LEU A 487 28.04 -47.42 -37.29
CA LEU A 487 28.66 -47.39 -35.96
C LEU A 487 28.77 -45.97 -35.33
N VAL A 488 28.02 -44.95 -35.83
CA VAL A 488 28.10 -43.49 -35.48
C VAL A 488 28.30 -43.18 -33.97
N PRO A 489 28.66 -41.92 -33.63
CA PRO A 489 30.00 -41.44 -33.28
C PRO A 489 30.50 -41.91 -31.90
N LYS A 490 29.72 -42.72 -31.15
CA LYS A 490 30.06 -43.16 -29.79
C LYS A 490 31.24 -44.15 -29.75
N TYR A 491 31.57 -44.80 -30.86
CA TYR A 491 32.62 -45.83 -30.94
C TYR A 491 33.73 -45.50 -31.93
N ALA A 492 33.76 -44.29 -32.48
CA ALA A 492 34.72 -43.92 -33.53
C ALA A 492 36.18 -44.09 -33.10
N GLU A 493 36.47 -43.87 -31.81
CA GLU A 493 37.81 -44.02 -31.22
C GLU A 493 38.17 -45.49 -30.89
N GLU A 494 37.19 -46.40 -30.90
CA GLU A 494 37.36 -47.82 -30.54
C GLU A 494 37.45 -48.74 -31.77
N ILE A 495 37.25 -48.21 -32.99
CA ILE A 495 37.33 -48.98 -34.25
C ILE A 495 38.78 -49.11 -34.72
N SER A 496 39.21 -50.36 -34.95
CA SER A 496 40.47 -50.73 -35.57
C SER A 496 40.22 -51.41 -36.91
N ILE A 497 40.69 -50.79 -37.99
CA ILE A 497 40.54 -51.32 -39.36
C ILE A 497 41.83 -52.02 -39.78
N ILE A 498 41.69 -53.25 -40.28
CA ILE A 498 42.79 -54.05 -40.81
C ILE A 498 42.47 -54.37 -42.27
N TYR A 499 43.33 -53.96 -43.20
CA TYR A 499 43.16 -54.28 -44.62
C TYR A 499 43.83 -55.61 -44.97
N ILE A 500 43.05 -56.57 -45.47
CA ILE A 500 43.51 -57.93 -45.79
C ILE A 500 43.22 -58.24 -47.25
N GLU A 501 44.15 -58.92 -47.90
CA GLU A 501 43.99 -59.37 -49.29
C GLU A 501 42.81 -60.34 -49.40
N SER A 502 41.91 -60.08 -50.33
CA SER A 502 40.71 -60.88 -50.50
C SER A 502 40.24 -60.87 -51.95
N ASP A 503 39.59 -61.95 -52.37
CA ASP A 503 38.91 -62.02 -53.66
C ASP A 503 37.56 -61.28 -53.66
N LYS A 504 37.14 -60.75 -52.50
CA LYS A 504 35.97 -59.88 -52.37
C LYS A 504 36.27 -58.47 -52.91
N LYS A 505 35.21 -57.78 -53.34
CA LYS A 505 35.30 -56.39 -53.83
C LYS A 505 36.04 -55.50 -52.81
N ALA A 506 37.07 -54.79 -53.27
CA ALA A 506 37.86 -53.89 -52.45
C ALA A 506 36.98 -52.88 -51.67
N GLY A 507 37.32 -52.65 -50.40
CA GLY A 507 36.58 -51.77 -49.50
C GLY A 507 35.36 -52.43 -48.83
N THR A 508 35.16 -53.74 -49.00
CA THR A 508 34.07 -54.49 -48.35
C THR A 508 34.55 -55.10 -47.03
N VAL A 509 33.74 -55.00 -45.98
CA VAL A 509 34.03 -55.65 -44.69
C VAL A 509 33.90 -57.17 -44.86
N ILE A 510 34.98 -57.89 -44.56
CA ILE A 510 35.04 -59.35 -44.71
C ILE A 510 34.88 -60.08 -43.37
N LYS A 511 35.20 -59.40 -42.28
CA LYS A 511 35.08 -59.91 -40.92
C LYS A 511 34.90 -58.77 -39.93
N GLN A 512 34.18 -59.05 -38.86
CA GLN A 512 33.98 -58.14 -37.73
C GLN A 512 34.25 -58.86 -36.41
N LEU A 513 34.71 -58.10 -35.43
CA LEU A 513 34.85 -58.53 -34.04
C LEU A 513 34.47 -57.37 -33.10
N PRO A 514 33.60 -57.56 -32.10
CA PRO A 514 32.76 -58.74 -31.84
C PRO A 514 31.87 -59.21 -33.00
N LYS A 515 31.35 -60.44 -32.92
CA LYS A 515 30.37 -60.95 -33.89
C LYS A 515 29.05 -60.22 -33.75
N ASP A 516 28.22 -60.29 -34.79
CA ASP A 516 26.84 -59.81 -34.77
C ASP A 516 26.08 -60.28 -33.51
N GLY A 517 25.21 -59.42 -33.00
CA GLY A 517 24.41 -59.69 -31.80
C GLY A 517 25.19 -59.75 -30.48
N THR A 518 26.52 -59.57 -30.48
CA THR A 518 27.31 -59.51 -29.24
C THR A 518 27.13 -58.17 -28.55
N VAL A 519 26.99 -58.16 -27.22
CA VAL A 519 26.98 -56.93 -26.42
C VAL A 519 28.36 -56.27 -26.41
N ILE A 520 28.42 -55.02 -26.87
CA ILE A 520 29.58 -54.14 -26.86
C ILE A 520 29.54 -53.32 -25.56
N LYS A 521 30.39 -53.70 -24.61
CA LYS A 521 30.63 -52.90 -23.39
C LYS A 521 31.45 -51.65 -23.74
N ALA A 522 31.24 -50.56 -23.01
CA ALA A 522 32.01 -49.32 -23.17
C ALA A 522 33.52 -49.57 -23.07
N GLY A 523 34.33 -49.02 -23.99
CA GLY A 523 35.79 -49.20 -24.03
C GLY A 523 36.28 -50.46 -24.76
N ARG A 524 35.39 -51.30 -25.32
CA ARG A 524 35.77 -52.53 -26.02
C ARG A 524 36.10 -52.26 -27.49
N LYS A 525 37.35 -52.53 -27.88
CA LYS A 525 37.80 -52.40 -29.28
C LYS A 525 36.96 -53.22 -30.26
N ILE A 526 36.57 -52.56 -31.36
CA ILE A 526 35.90 -53.16 -32.51
C ILE A 526 36.92 -53.33 -33.62
N ILE A 527 37.06 -54.55 -34.16
CA ILE A 527 37.99 -54.84 -35.25
C ILE A 527 37.21 -55.14 -36.52
N LEU A 528 37.48 -54.40 -37.59
CA LEU A 528 36.94 -54.66 -38.92
C LEU A 528 38.07 -55.06 -39.85
N GLU A 529 37.98 -56.24 -40.43
CA GLU A 529 38.87 -56.65 -41.53
C GLU A 529 38.19 -56.25 -42.85
N ILE A 530 38.90 -55.52 -43.70
CA ILE A 530 38.38 -54.96 -44.96
C ILE A 530 39.19 -55.52 -46.13
N ALA A 531 38.49 -55.93 -47.19
CA ALA A 531 39.13 -56.42 -48.41
C ALA A 531 39.95 -55.32 -49.07
N LYS A 532 41.23 -55.59 -49.32
CA LYS A 532 42.06 -54.84 -50.28
C LYS A 532 42.31 -55.69 -51.53
N PRO A 533 42.45 -55.06 -52.71
CA PRO A 533 42.71 -55.80 -53.94
C PRO A 533 44.03 -56.56 -53.82
N LYS A 534 44.06 -57.80 -54.31
CA LYS A 534 45.34 -58.46 -54.60
C LYS A 534 46.05 -57.63 -55.69
N PRO A 535 47.36 -57.37 -55.57
CA PRO A 535 48.07 -56.67 -56.63
C PRO A 535 47.90 -57.44 -57.95
N GLU A 536 47.21 -56.84 -58.92
CA GLU A 536 47.19 -57.34 -60.30
C GLU A 536 48.63 -57.25 -60.83
N GLU A 537 49.24 -58.40 -61.13
CA GLU A 537 50.47 -58.42 -61.91
C GLU A 537 50.14 -57.77 -63.28
N ALA A 538 50.67 -56.57 -63.52
CA ALA A 538 50.56 -55.91 -64.81
C ALA A 538 51.35 -56.73 -65.84
N HIS A 539 50.64 -57.58 -66.59
CA HIS A 539 51.22 -58.44 -67.61
C HIS A 539 51.56 -57.61 -68.86
N VAL A 540 52.82 -57.20 -68.98
CA VAL A 540 53.34 -56.54 -70.19
C VAL A 540 53.50 -57.59 -71.30
N ARG A 541 52.98 -57.33 -72.51
CA ARG A 541 53.16 -58.23 -73.67
C ARG A 541 54.40 -57.85 -74.46
N MET A 542 55.15 -58.84 -74.90
CA MET A 542 56.36 -58.70 -75.69
C MET A 542 56.06 -58.06 -77.05
N PRO A 543 56.62 -56.88 -77.37
CA PRO A 543 56.45 -56.24 -78.68
C PRO A 543 57.12 -57.07 -79.79
N ASP A 544 56.72 -56.86 -81.05
CA ASP A 544 57.49 -57.36 -82.20
C ASP A 544 58.63 -56.38 -82.50
N LEU A 545 59.85 -56.88 -82.45
CA LEU A 545 61.09 -56.13 -82.59
C LEU A 545 61.84 -56.53 -83.85
N LYS A 546 61.35 -57.50 -84.63
CA LYS A 546 62.00 -57.94 -85.87
C LYS A 546 62.14 -56.79 -86.86
N GLY A 547 63.29 -56.72 -87.51
CA GLY A 547 63.63 -55.66 -88.46
C GLY A 547 64.07 -54.34 -87.81
N LEU A 548 63.98 -54.17 -86.50
CA LEU A 548 64.47 -52.96 -85.82
C LEU A 548 65.99 -52.99 -85.64
N THR A 549 66.60 -51.80 -85.54
CA THR A 549 68.01 -51.68 -85.12
C THR A 549 68.14 -51.86 -83.60
N ALA A 550 69.35 -52.13 -83.11
CA ALA A 550 69.59 -52.34 -81.67
C ALA A 550 69.10 -51.17 -80.81
N ALA A 551 69.31 -49.92 -81.27
CA ALA A 551 68.86 -48.71 -80.57
C ALA A 551 67.32 -48.57 -80.56
N GLN A 552 66.65 -48.92 -81.66
CA GLN A 552 65.19 -48.89 -81.75
C GLN A 552 64.55 -49.96 -80.87
N ALA A 553 65.06 -51.19 -80.91
CA ALA A 553 64.56 -52.28 -80.09
C ALA A 553 64.74 -52.01 -78.59
N LYS A 554 65.90 -51.46 -78.19
CA LYS A 554 66.18 -51.05 -76.80
C LYS A 554 65.21 -50.00 -76.28
N LYS A 555 64.88 -49.01 -77.12
CA LYS A 555 63.92 -47.96 -76.78
C LYS A 555 62.50 -48.51 -76.59
N VAL A 556 62.04 -49.35 -77.52
CA VAL A 556 60.70 -49.96 -77.43
C VAL A 556 60.58 -50.83 -76.17
N LEU A 557 61.64 -51.58 -75.81
CA LEU A 557 61.67 -52.39 -74.60
C LEU A 557 61.72 -51.53 -73.31
N SER A 558 62.47 -50.43 -73.30
CA SER A 558 62.51 -49.53 -72.14
C SER A 558 61.17 -48.83 -71.89
N ASP A 559 60.44 -48.47 -72.94
CA ASP A 559 59.14 -47.77 -72.84
C ASP A 559 58.07 -48.64 -72.17
N ILE A 560 58.21 -49.98 -72.23
CA ILE A 560 57.33 -50.94 -71.56
C ILE A 560 57.92 -51.48 -70.24
N GLY A 561 58.99 -50.86 -69.73
CA GLY A 561 59.60 -51.19 -68.44
C GLY A 561 60.59 -52.35 -68.45
N ILE A 562 61.01 -52.86 -69.62
CA ILE A 562 62.00 -53.93 -69.76
C ILE A 562 63.41 -53.33 -69.91
N THR A 563 64.25 -53.54 -68.91
CA THR A 563 65.61 -52.96 -68.85
C THR A 563 66.73 -53.98 -69.05
N ARG A 564 66.43 -55.28 -68.99
CA ARG A 564 67.40 -56.37 -69.18
C ARG A 564 67.30 -56.96 -70.58
N VAL A 565 68.16 -56.48 -71.46
CA VAL A 565 68.27 -56.98 -72.85
C VAL A 565 69.66 -57.58 -73.05
N ASP A 566 69.70 -58.80 -73.57
CA ASP A 566 70.91 -59.53 -73.92
C ASP A 566 71.07 -59.60 -75.45
N TYR A 567 72.29 -59.40 -75.93
CA TYR A 567 72.62 -59.32 -77.35
C TYR A 567 73.56 -60.48 -77.71
N ASP A 568 73.31 -61.15 -78.84
CA ASP A 568 74.14 -62.26 -79.32
C ASP A 568 75.54 -61.86 -79.81
N GLU A 569 75.73 -60.58 -80.13
CA GLU A 569 77.03 -59.98 -80.42
C GLU A 569 77.22 -58.62 -79.73
N THR A 570 78.48 -58.21 -79.55
CA THR A 570 78.82 -56.90 -78.96
C THR A 570 78.25 -55.73 -79.78
N GLU A 571 77.55 -54.78 -79.15
CA GLU A 571 76.85 -53.63 -79.77
C GLU A 571 77.70 -52.87 -80.83
N SER A 572 79.02 -52.84 -80.69
CA SER A 572 79.95 -52.20 -81.62
C SER A 572 80.02 -52.84 -83.02
N ARG A 573 79.64 -54.12 -83.17
CA ARG A 573 79.60 -54.86 -84.45
C ARG A 573 78.24 -54.81 -85.15
N LEU A 574 77.21 -54.26 -84.52
CA LEU A 574 75.82 -54.30 -85.00
C LEU A 574 75.44 -53.11 -85.92
N ARG A 575 76.40 -52.30 -86.40
CA ARG A 575 76.10 -51.19 -87.33
C ARG A 575 75.67 -51.75 -88.69
N GLY A 576 74.40 -51.55 -89.03
CA GLY A 576 73.78 -52.06 -90.27
C GLY A 576 72.98 -53.35 -90.09
N TYR A 577 73.02 -53.96 -88.90
CA TYR A 577 72.30 -55.20 -88.59
C TYR A 577 70.91 -54.91 -88.01
N ARG A 578 69.97 -55.83 -88.24
CA ARG A 578 68.59 -55.75 -87.73
C ARG A 578 68.23 -57.00 -86.94
N VAL A 579 67.28 -56.88 -86.02
CA VAL A 579 66.78 -58.02 -85.24
C VAL A 579 66.15 -59.04 -86.19
N THR A 580 66.69 -60.26 -86.22
CA THR A 580 66.15 -61.37 -87.00
C THR A 580 65.31 -62.30 -86.12
N ARG A 581 65.70 -62.43 -84.85
CA ARG A 581 65.00 -63.25 -83.85
C ARG A 581 64.99 -62.54 -82.50
N GLN A 582 63.86 -62.69 -81.81
CA GLN A 582 63.68 -62.25 -80.43
C GLN A 582 63.22 -63.44 -79.58
N SER A 583 63.63 -63.46 -78.33
CA SER A 583 63.10 -64.36 -77.31
C SER A 583 62.91 -63.59 -76.00
N PRO A 584 61.72 -63.60 -75.39
CA PRO A 584 60.50 -64.30 -75.83
C PRO A 584 59.89 -63.77 -77.15
N GLY A 585 59.06 -64.58 -77.81
CA GLY A 585 58.40 -64.21 -79.07
C GLY A 585 57.34 -63.12 -78.90
N ALA A 586 57.05 -62.37 -79.96
CA ALA A 586 56.07 -61.28 -79.95
C ALA A 586 54.68 -61.76 -79.47
N GLY A 587 53.98 -60.93 -78.71
CA GLY A 587 52.66 -61.20 -78.14
C GLY A 587 52.66 -62.06 -76.87
N ARG A 588 53.78 -62.70 -76.52
CA ARG A 588 53.93 -63.44 -75.25
C ARG A 588 53.89 -62.49 -74.08
N VAL A 589 53.19 -62.89 -73.03
CA VAL A 589 53.17 -62.19 -71.76
C VAL A 589 54.53 -62.35 -71.07
N LEU A 590 55.18 -61.23 -70.78
CA LEU A 590 56.46 -61.18 -70.06
C LEU A 590 56.21 -61.16 -68.55
N LYS A 591 57.02 -61.93 -67.81
CA LYS A 591 57.00 -61.89 -66.35
C LYS A 591 58.06 -60.91 -65.86
N GLY A 592 57.65 -59.70 -65.49
CA GLY A 592 58.51 -58.71 -64.82
C GLY A 592 59.95 -58.64 -65.32
N ASN A 593 60.90 -59.15 -64.52
CA ASN A 593 62.35 -59.09 -64.72
C ASN A 593 62.95 -60.10 -65.71
N GLU A 594 62.13 -60.75 -66.55
CA GLU A 594 62.57 -61.69 -67.58
C GLU A 594 63.52 -61.01 -68.59
N THR A 595 64.70 -61.59 -68.82
CA THR A 595 65.68 -61.05 -69.77
C THR A 595 65.20 -61.32 -71.20
N VAL A 596 65.23 -60.29 -72.05
CA VAL A 596 64.93 -60.40 -73.48
C VAL A 596 66.24 -60.61 -74.25
N THR A 597 66.35 -61.70 -75.01
CA THR A 597 67.48 -61.94 -75.89
C THR A 597 67.13 -61.57 -77.32
N LEU A 598 67.95 -60.71 -77.94
CA LEU A 598 67.82 -60.28 -79.32
C LEU A 598 69.00 -60.79 -80.15
N VAL A 599 68.68 -61.32 -81.34
CA VAL A 599 69.64 -61.89 -82.28
C VAL A 599 69.64 -61.02 -83.54
N PHE A 600 70.83 -60.61 -83.97
CA PHE A 600 71.00 -59.67 -85.07
C PHE A 600 71.63 -60.36 -86.29
N GLY A 601 71.30 -59.86 -87.48
CA GLY A 601 71.91 -60.33 -88.74
C GLY A 601 71.96 -59.24 -89.80
N GLU A 602 72.81 -59.44 -90.82
CA GLU A 602 72.85 -58.59 -92.01
C GLU A 602 71.57 -58.74 -92.82
N THR A 603 70.95 -57.62 -93.17
CA THR A 603 69.93 -57.60 -94.22
C THR A 603 70.63 -57.71 -95.57
N THR A 604 70.60 -58.90 -96.19
CA THR A 604 70.83 -59.06 -97.64
C THR A 604 69.76 -58.36 -98.44
#